data_AF-A0A835UAJ1-F1
#
_entry.id   AF-A0A835UAJ1-F1
#
_cell.length_a   1.000
_cell.length_b   1.000
_cell.length_c   1.000
_cell.angle_alpha   90.00
_cell.angle_beta   90.00
_cell.angle_gamma   90.00
#
_symmetry.space_group_name_H-M   'P 1'
#
loop_
_entity.id
_entity.type
_entity.pdbx_description
1 polymer ?
#
loop_
_entity_poly.entity_id
_entity_poly.type
_entity_poly.pdbx_seq_one_letter_code
_entity_poly.pdbx_strand_id
1 'polypeptide(L)'
;MMDPGMKQLQQTLVEVETNAEHLILARHKLIENDKLRNGNREALTALRRRARTTKSSIRSPFEKIMSDLSGADLVPLVKEICCTCGDHDSKELTWMMFPGSDIFARIPFHAVHTVLDKDQERLEHETKSLQSYVKEKSITISQTGALADRINPVILQSLVSLKDESK
;
A
#
# COMPACT_ATOMS: atom_id res chain seq x y z
N MET A 1 -44.57 8.29 23.56
CA MET A 1 -43.63 8.95 22.62
C MET A 1 -42.27 9.02 23.29
N MET A 2 -41.19 8.61 22.63
CA MET A 2 -39.83 8.84 23.16
C MET A 2 -39.53 10.33 23.21
N ASP A 3 -38.90 10.75 24.31
CA ASP A 3 -38.39 12.10 24.51
C ASP A 3 -37.43 12.51 23.36
N PRO A 4 -37.54 13.74 22.81
CA PRO A 4 -36.66 14.20 21.73
C PRO A 4 -35.17 14.16 22.07
N GLY A 5 -34.79 14.43 23.32
CA GLY A 5 -33.41 14.35 23.78
C GLY A 5 -32.89 12.92 23.83
N MET A 6 -33.73 11.97 24.26
CA MET A 6 -33.41 10.53 24.20
C MET A 6 -33.18 10.03 22.77
N LYS A 7 -33.99 10.50 21.81
CA LYS A 7 -33.80 10.14 20.39
C LYS A 7 -32.48 10.68 19.82
N GLN A 8 -32.13 11.92 20.16
CA GLN A 8 -30.88 12.53 19.72
C GLN A 8 -29.67 11.79 20.30
N LEU A 9 -29.70 11.47 21.59
CA LEU A 9 -28.65 10.69 22.25
C LEU A 9 -28.47 9.31 21.60
N GLN A 10 -29.57 8.59 21.35
CA GLN A 10 -29.53 7.30 20.70
C GLN A 10 -28.90 7.38 19.29
N GLN A 11 -29.25 8.41 18.52
CA GLN A 11 -28.69 8.61 17.19
C GLN A 11 -27.19 8.89 17.22
N THR A 12 -26.72 9.72 18.15
CA THR A 12 -25.29 9.99 18.35
C THR A 12 -24.53 8.74 18.77
N LEU A 13 -25.08 7.92 19.65
CA LEU A 13 -24.45 6.66 20.07
C LEU A 13 -24.27 5.71 18.88
N VAL A 14 -25.31 5.51 18.06
CA VAL A 14 -25.25 4.67 16.86
C VAL A 14 -24.18 5.16 15.88
N GLU A 15 -24.06 6.47 15.70
CA GLU A 15 -23.02 7.05 14.84
C GLU A 15 -21.60 6.80 15.38
N VAL A 16 -21.40 6.97 16.69
CA VAL A 16 -20.11 6.71 17.34
C VAL A 16 -19.73 5.24 17.24
N GLU A 17 -20.66 4.32 17.50
CA GLU A 17 -20.45 2.87 17.36
C GLU A 17 -20.07 2.50 15.92
N THR A 18 -20.82 3.00 14.94
CA THR A 18 -20.54 2.77 13.51
C THR A 18 -19.15 3.28 13.12
N ASN A 19 -18.77 4.47 13.59
CA ASN A 19 -17.44 5.02 13.33
C ASN A 19 -16.33 4.20 14.03
N ALA A 20 -16.57 3.69 15.23
CA ALA A 20 -15.64 2.83 15.95
C ALA A 20 -15.43 1.49 15.23
N GLU A 21 -16.49 0.86 14.73
CA GLU A 21 -16.41 -0.36 13.93
C GLU A 21 -15.57 -0.14 12.66
N HIS A 22 -15.85 0.94 11.92
CA HIS A 22 -15.06 1.30 10.73
C HIS A 22 -13.58 1.54 11.05
N LEU A 23 -13.28 2.20 12.17
CA LEU A 23 -11.91 2.43 12.63
C LEU A 23 -11.19 1.10 12.92
N ILE A 24 -11.87 0.18 13.61
CA ILE A 24 -11.33 -1.14 13.95
C ILE A 24 -11.08 -1.96 12.67
N LEU A 25 -12.02 -1.97 11.73
CA LEU A 25 -11.87 -2.67 10.44
C LEU A 25 -10.69 -2.12 9.63
N ALA A 26 -10.55 -0.80 9.57
CA ALA A 26 -9.43 -0.17 8.85
C ALA A 26 -8.07 -0.52 9.48
N ARG A 27 -7.98 -0.56 10.82
CA ARG A 27 -6.77 -0.99 11.53
C ARG A 27 -6.43 -2.46 11.27
N HIS A 28 -7.42 -3.35 11.25
CA HIS A 28 -7.20 -4.75 10.89
C HIS A 28 -6.67 -4.87 9.46
N LYS A 29 -7.25 -4.12 8.51
CA LYS A 29 -6.79 -4.12 7.12
C LYS A 29 -5.36 -3.59 6.98
N LEU A 30 -4.94 -2.61 7.79
CA LEU A 30 -3.53 -2.17 7.83
C LEU A 30 -2.58 -3.31 8.23
N ILE A 31 -2.96 -4.12 9.22
CA ILE A 31 -2.15 -5.26 9.66
C ILE A 31 -2.05 -6.32 8.55
N GLU A 32 -3.16 -6.65 7.89
CA GLU A 32 -3.16 -7.61 6.78
C GLU A 32 -2.35 -7.11 5.59
N ASN A 33 -2.48 -5.83 5.22
CA ASN A 33 -1.66 -5.21 4.19
C ASN A 33 -0.17 -5.24 4.55
N ASP A 34 0.19 -5.04 5.82
CA ASP A 34 1.58 -5.13 6.29
C ASP A 34 2.15 -6.54 6.14
N LYS A 35 1.38 -7.57 6.52
CA LYS A 35 1.75 -8.98 6.33
C LYS A 35 1.99 -9.31 4.85
N LEU A 36 1.05 -8.93 3.98
CA LEU A 36 1.17 -9.15 2.54
C LEU A 36 2.38 -8.42 1.95
N ARG A 37 2.59 -7.15 2.37
CA ARG A 37 3.74 -6.35 1.93
C ARG A 37 5.06 -6.95 2.35
N ASN A 38 5.14 -7.52 3.56
CA ASN A 38 6.33 -8.25 4.01
C ASN A 38 6.56 -9.52 3.18
N GLY A 39 5.51 -10.31 2.95
CA GLY A 39 5.58 -11.51 2.11
C GLY A 39 6.06 -11.22 0.68
N ASN A 40 5.51 -10.19 0.04
CA ASN A 40 5.96 -9.75 -1.29
C ASN A 40 7.42 -9.32 -1.29
N ARG A 41 7.87 -8.58 -0.26
CA ARG A 41 9.27 -8.17 -0.13
C ARG A 41 10.22 -9.36 -0.02
N GLU A 42 9.84 -10.38 0.75
CA GLU A 42 10.61 -11.61 0.89
C GLU A 42 10.66 -12.39 -0.42
N ALA A 43 9.51 -12.57 -1.08
CA ALA A 43 9.42 -13.24 -2.37
C ALA A 43 10.25 -12.54 -3.46
N LEU A 44 10.15 -11.22 -3.58
CA LEU A 44 10.96 -10.42 -4.50
C LEU A 44 12.45 -10.52 -4.18
N THR A 45 12.82 -10.60 -2.90
CA THR A 45 14.22 -10.79 -2.50
C THR A 45 14.72 -12.18 -2.90
N ALA A 46 13.91 -13.22 -2.75
CA ALA A 46 14.24 -14.57 -3.20
C ALA A 46 14.40 -14.66 -4.73
N LEU A 47 13.49 -14.01 -5.49
CA LEU A 47 13.60 -13.93 -6.95
C LEU A 47 14.89 -13.23 -7.39
N ARG A 48 15.23 -12.08 -6.79
CA ARG A 48 16.48 -11.37 -7.10
C ARG A 48 17.73 -12.21 -6.79
N ARG A 49 17.74 -12.94 -5.66
CA ARG A 49 18.84 -13.86 -5.33
C ARG A 49 19.00 -14.96 -6.38
N ARG A 50 17.90 -15.53 -6.86
CA ARG A 50 17.89 -16.55 -7.93
C ARG A 50 18.37 -15.99 -9.26
N ALA A 51 17.92 -14.78 -9.61
CA ALA A 51 18.33 -14.05 -10.81
C ALA A 51 19.74 -13.44 -10.73
N ARG A 52 20.38 -13.47 -9.54
CA ARG A 52 21.67 -12.79 -9.24
C ARG A 52 21.64 -11.28 -9.53
N THR A 53 20.49 -10.65 -9.29
CA THR A 53 20.30 -9.20 -9.46
C THR A 53 20.30 -8.48 -8.12
N THR A 54 20.70 -7.21 -8.11
CA THR A 54 20.62 -6.32 -6.94
C THR A 54 19.56 -5.24 -7.19
N LYS A 55 18.79 -4.89 -6.15
CA LYS A 55 17.79 -3.81 -6.25
C LYS A 55 18.52 -2.46 -6.20
N SER A 56 19.09 -2.03 -7.33
CA SER A 56 19.43 -0.63 -7.51
C SER A 56 18.11 0.13 -7.70
N SER A 57 17.61 0.79 -6.65
CA SER A 57 16.44 1.67 -6.71
C SER A 57 16.69 2.98 -7.48
N ILE A 58 17.83 3.07 -8.16
CA ILE A 58 18.18 4.16 -9.04
C ILE A 58 17.99 3.57 -10.45
N ARG A 59 16.94 4.01 -11.17
CA ARG A 59 16.93 3.92 -12.64
C ARG A 59 18.30 4.43 -13.06
N SER A 60 19.08 3.59 -13.74
CA SER A 60 20.41 3.98 -14.20
C SER A 60 20.30 5.37 -14.82
N PRO A 61 21.22 6.32 -14.57
CA PRO A 61 21.21 7.61 -15.24
C PRO A 61 21.02 7.45 -16.76
N PHE A 62 21.51 6.34 -17.31
CA PHE A 62 21.35 5.94 -18.71
C PHE A 62 19.90 5.72 -19.15
N GLU A 63 19.03 5.17 -18.30
CA GLU A 63 17.63 4.86 -18.61
C GLU A 63 16.76 6.13 -18.66
N LYS A 64 17.05 7.13 -17.81
CA LYS A 64 16.48 8.48 -17.93
C LYS A 64 16.94 9.17 -19.22
N ILE A 65 18.24 9.08 -19.53
CA ILE A 65 18.83 9.68 -20.73
C ILE A 65 18.27 9.05 -22.02
N MET A 66 18.07 7.72 -22.07
CA MET A 66 17.48 7.07 -23.25
C MET A 66 15.99 7.41 -23.43
N SER A 67 15.24 7.58 -22.33
CA SER A 67 13.84 8.04 -22.42
C SER A 67 13.72 9.45 -23.02
N ASP A 68 14.70 10.32 -22.77
CA ASP A 68 14.75 11.69 -23.30
C ASP A 68 15.23 11.73 -24.77
N LEU A 69 15.94 10.69 -25.23
CA LEU A 69 16.50 10.59 -26.60
C LEU A 69 15.66 9.75 -27.57
N SER A 70 14.59 9.09 -27.11
CA SER A 70 13.73 8.16 -27.89
C SER A 70 12.78 8.87 -28.87
N GLY A 71 13.26 9.94 -29.51
CA GLY A 71 12.57 10.70 -30.55
C GLY A 71 13.28 10.59 -31.91
N ALA A 72 13.71 9.40 -32.33
CA ALA A 72 13.98 9.05 -33.74
C ALA A 72 14.47 7.60 -33.86
N ASP A 73 13.75 6.80 -34.65
CA ASP A 73 14.13 5.58 -35.36
C ASP A 73 15.53 4.98 -35.12
N LEU A 74 15.71 4.31 -33.99
CA LEU A 74 16.86 3.40 -33.80
C LEU A 74 16.37 1.95 -33.68
N VAL A 75 16.84 1.13 -34.62
CA VAL A 75 16.86 -0.34 -34.56
C VAL A 75 17.32 -0.78 -33.15
N PRO A 76 16.71 -1.79 -32.51
CA PRO A 76 16.97 -2.09 -31.10
C PRO A 76 18.35 -2.75 -30.92
N LEU A 77 19.40 -1.92 -30.84
CA LEU A 77 20.76 -2.37 -30.50
C LEU A 77 20.92 -2.70 -29.01
N VAL A 78 19.93 -2.35 -28.18
CA VAL A 78 19.93 -2.62 -26.74
C VAL A 78 18.77 -3.55 -26.43
N LYS A 79 19.09 -4.77 -25.96
CA LYS A 79 18.10 -5.65 -25.35
C LYS A 79 17.63 -4.96 -24.07
N GLU A 80 16.36 -4.57 -23.98
CA GLU A 80 15.80 -4.08 -22.72
C GLU A 80 15.85 -5.20 -21.69
N ILE A 81 16.79 -5.09 -20.75
CA ILE A 81 16.95 -6.03 -19.66
C ILE A 81 16.11 -5.52 -18.49
N CYS A 82 15.15 -6.33 -18.04
CA CYS A 82 14.38 -6.01 -16.86
C CYS A 82 15.30 -5.83 -15.65
N CYS A 83 15.22 -4.68 -14.97
CA CYS A 83 16.08 -4.35 -13.82
C CYS A 83 15.99 -5.36 -12.67
N THR A 84 14.85 -6.05 -12.52
CA THR A 84 14.65 -7.09 -11.50
C THR A 84 15.10 -8.47 -11.97
N CYS A 85 14.90 -8.83 -13.25
CA CYS A 85 15.28 -10.14 -13.78
C CYS A 85 16.75 -10.22 -14.22
N GLY A 86 17.36 -9.12 -14.66
CA GLY A 86 18.69 -9.12 -15.25
C GLY A 86 18.77 -10.10 -16.43
N ASP A 87 19.89 -10.81 -16.52
CA ASP A 87 20.12 -11.83 -17.56
C ASP A 87 19.46 -13.19 -17.28
N HIS A 88 18.67 -13.30 -16.21
CA HIS A 88 17.96 -14.52 -15.87
C HIS A 88 16.89 -14.86 -16.91
N ASP A 89 16.63 -16.16 -17.12
CA ASP A 89 15.62 -16.61 -18.07
C ASP A 89 14.22 -16.17 -17.63
N SER A 90 13.68 -15.18 -18.35
CA SER A 90 12.35 -14.62 -18.07
C SER A 90 11.22 -15.64 -18.22
N LYS A 91 11.45 -16.72 -19.00
CA LYS A 91 10.48 -17.78 -19.27
C LYS A 91 10.58 -18.94 -18.29
N GLU A 92 11.58 -18.94 -17.40
CA GLU A 92 11.72 -20.01 -16.41
C GLU A 92 10.45 -20.10 -15.57
N LEU A 93 9.81 -21.27 -15.57
CA LEU A 93 8.56 -21.47 -14.87
C LEU A 93 8.78 -21.48 -13.36
N THR A 94 8.14 -20.54 -12.67
CA THR A 94 8.21 -20.37 -11.22
C THR A 94 6.83 -20.56 -10.60
N TRP A 95 6.79 -21.25 -9.46
CA TRP A 95 5.57 -21.45 -8.70
C TRP A 95 5.17 -20.16 -7.99
N MET A 96 3.89 -19.79 -8.12
CA MET A 96 3.28 -18.69 -7.39
C MET A 96 1.91 -19.13 -6.87
N MET A 97 1.60 -18.74 -5.64
CA MET A 97 0.26 -18.83 -5.07
C MET A 97 -0.53 -17.58 -5.44
N PHE A 98 -1.75 -17.73 -5.94
CA PHE A 98 -2.59 -16.57 -6.26
C PHE A 98 -3.18 -15.94 -5.01
N PRO A 99 -3.04 -14.62 -4.80
CA PRO A 99 -3.61 -13.94 -3.64
C PRO A 99 -5.11 -14.19 -3.50
N GLY A 100 -5.55 -14.53 -2.28
CA GLY A 100 -6.97 -14.79 -1.99
C GLY A 100 -7.50 -16.15 -2.44
N SER A 101 -6.60 -17.09 -2.79
CA SER A 101 -6.96 -18.46 -3.16
C SER A 101 -5.91 -19.47 -2.70
N ASP A 102 -6.30 -20.75 -2.59
CA ASP A 102 -5.39 -21.86 -2.31
C ASP A 102 -4.83 -22.50 -3.60
N ILE A 103 -4.71 -21.72 -4.67
CA ILE A 103 -4.30 -22.19 -5.99
C ILE A 103 -2.84 -21.80 -6.26
N PHE A 104 -2.05 -22.80 -6.63
CA PHE A 104 -0.69 -22.64 -7.10
C PHE A 104 -0.63 -22.84 -8.62
N ALA A 105 0.07 -21.94 -9.31
CA ALA A 105 0.36 -22.12 -10.73
C ALA A 105 1.84 -21.90 -11.04
N ARG A 106 2.28 -22.53 -12.11
CA ARG A 106 3.56 -22.27 -12.73
C ARG A 106 3.37 -21.20 -13.80
N ILE A 107 3.98 -20.05 -13.57
CA ILE A 107 3.98 -18.95 -14.53
C ILE A 107 5.42 -18.49 -14.78
N PRO A 108 5.70 -17.79 -15.89
CA PRO A 108 7.04 -17.31 -16.20
C PRO A 108 7.64 -16.46 -15.08
N PHE A 109 8.94 -16.58 -14.82
CA PHE A 109 9.67 -15.84 -13.78
C PHE A 109 9.43 -14.33 -13.89
N HIS A 110 9.45 -13.80 -15.12
CA HIS A 110 9.19 -12.39 -15.35
C HIS A 110 7.75 -12.01 -14.93
N ALA A 111 6.76 -12.85 -15.24
CA ALA A 111 5.39 -12.60 -14.80
C ALA A 111 5.27 -12.60 -13.27
N VAL A 112 5.92 -13.53 -12.57
CA VAL A 112 5.90 -13.59 -11.09
C VAL A 112 6.42 -12.29 -10.47
N HIS A 113 7.64 -11.85 -10.82
CA HIS A 113 8.18 -10.64 -10.18
C HIS A 113 7.36 -9.39 -10.54
N THR A 114 6.84 -9.29 -11.77
CA THR A 114 6.02 -8.13 -12.18
C THR A 114 4.71 -8.08 -11.40
N VAL A 115 4.06 -9.23 -11.17
CA VAL A 115 2.84 -9.28 -10.34
C VAL A 115 3.18 -8.86 -8.90
N LEU A 116 4.26 -9.38 -8.32
CA LEU A 116 4.67 -9.02 -6.96
C LEU A 116 5.08 -7.54 -6.81
N ASP A 117 5.80 -6.98 -7.78
CA ASP A 117 6.21 -5.56 -7.76
C ASP A 117 4.97 -4.64 -7.91
N LYS A 118 4.03 -4.95 -8.81
CA LYS A 118 2.76 -4.20 -8.93
C LYS A 118 1.90 -4.32 -7.67
N ASP A 119 1.84 -5.50 -7.09
CA ASP A 119 1.08 -5.72 -5.86
C ASP A 119 1.71 -4.97 -4.68
N GLN A 120 3.05 -4.90 -4.61
CA GLN A 120 3.78 -4.08 -3.66
C GLN A 120 3.40 -2.59 -3.76
N GLU A 121 3.35 -2.02 -4.96
CA GLU A 121 2.95 -0.62 -5.20
C GLU A 121 1.49 -0.38 -4.78
N ARG A 122 0.59 -1.30 -5.16
CA ARG A 122 -0.83 -1.26 -4.75
C ARG A 122 -0.97 -1.27 -3.23
N LEU A 123 -0.30 -2.20 -2.54
CA LEU A 123 -0.34 -2.32 -1.08
C LEU A 123 0.20 -1.07 -0.39
N GLU A 124 1.23 -0.43 -0.94
CA GLU A 124 1.76 0.83 -0.40
C GLU A 124 0.75 1.96 -0.52
N HIS A 125 0.11 2.12 -1.69
CA HIS A 125 -0.92 3.11 -1.91
C HIS A 125 -2.13 2.87 -0.98
N GLU A 126 -2.62 1.64 -0.88
CA GLU A 126 -3.73 1.27 0.01
C GLU A 126 -3.38 1.51 1.48
N THR A 127 -2.15 1.21 1.90
CA THR A 127 -1.69 1.47 3.27
C THR A 127 -1.74 2.97 3.59
N LYS A 128 -1.24 3.82 2.68
CA LYS A 128 -1.29 5.29 2.85
C LYS A 128 -2.73 5.80 2.94
N SER A 129 -3.60 5.32 2.07
CA SER A 129 -5.03 5.67 2.08
C SER A 129 -5.71 5.24 3.39
N LEU A 130 -5.48 4.01 3.85
CA LEU A 130 -6.02 3.50 5.10
C LEU A 130 -5.50 4.24 6.33
N GLN A 131 -4.22 4.65 6.33
CA GLN A 131 -3.68 5.47 7.42
C GLN A 131 -4.38 6.82 7.51
N SER A 132 -4.64 7.48 6.39
CA SER A 132 -5.41 8.73 6.35
C SER A 132 -6.84 8.51 6.87
N TYR A 133 -7.50 7.42 6.43
CA TYR A 133 -8.84 7.07 6.88
C TYR A 133 -8.91 6.77 8.39
N VAL A 134 -7.94 6.04 8.93
CA VAL A 134 -7.82 5.76 10.38
C VAL A 134 -7.66 7.06 11.18
N LYS A 135 -6.84 8.00 10.67
CA LYS A 135 -6.66 9.31 11.31
C LYS A 135 -7.97 10.10 11.33
N GLU A 136 -8.66 10.17 10.20
CA GLU A 136 -9.95 10.86 10.06
C GLU A 136 -10.99 10.29 11.04
N LYS A 137 -11.21 8.98 11.03
CA LYS A 137 -12.18 8.33 11.93
C LYS A 137 -11.82 8.49 13.40
N SER A 138 -10.53 8.48 13.73
CA SER A 138 -10.07 8.74 15.10
C SER A 138 -10.39 10.18 15.56
N ILE A 139 -10.30 11.17 14.66
CA ILE A 139 -10.70 12.54 14.95
C ILE A 139 -12.21 12.63 15.14
N THR A 140 -13.00 12.05 14.23
CA THR A 140 -14.47 12.08 14.33
C THR A 140 -14.95 11.51 15.66
N ILE A 141 -14.44 10.34 16.08
CA ILE A 141 -14.82 9.74 17.37
C ILE A 141 -14.39 10.63 18.54
N SER A 142 -13.21 11.25 18.47
CA SER A 142 -12.74 12.16 19.50
C SER A 142 -13.59 13.43 19.61
N GLN A 143 -14.22 13.87 18.52
CA GLN A 143 -15.09 15.05 18.48
C GLN A 143 -16.53 14.73 18.94
N THR A 144 -17.01 13.51 18.70
CA THR A 144 -18.41 13.13 18.95
C THR A 144 -18.62 12.40 20.28
N GLY A 145 -17.59 11.82 20.90
CA GLY A 145 -17.71 11.01 22.12
C GLY A 145 -17.33 11.71 23.44
N ALA A 146 -17.58 11.03 24.56
CA ALA A 146 -17.13 11.39 25.93
C ALA A 146 -15.59 11.50 26.11
N LEU A 147 -14.81 11.37 25.03
CA LEU A 147 -13.36 11.56 24.98
C LEU A 147 -12.95 13.01 24.73
N ALA A 148 -13.86 13.89 24.29
CA ALA A 148 -13.60 15.33 24.22
C ALA A 148 -13.06 15.89 25.56
N ASP A 149 -13.49 15.28 26.67
CA ASP A 149 -13.08 15.67 28.03
C ASP A 149 -11.72 15.10 28.46
N ARG A 150 -11.20 14.03 27.81
CA ARG A 150 -9.95 13.36 28.22
C ARG A 150 -8.74 13.71 27.36
N ILE A 151 -8.94 13.99 26.08
CA ILE A 151 -7.88 14.44 25.18
C ILE A 151 -8.43 15.61 24.40
N ASN A 152 -7.83 16.79 24.58
CA ASN A 152 -8.27 18.01 23.90
C ASN A 152 -8.24 17.75 22.36
N PRO A 153 -9.38 17.88 21.66
CA PRO A 153 -9.47 17.64 20.22
C PRO A 153 -8.44 18.43 19.39
N VAL A 154 -8.06 19.62 19.86
CA VAL A 154 -7.05 20.49 19.23
C VAL A 154 -5.67 19.83 19.21
N ILE A 155 -5.31 19.08 20.26
CA ILE A 155 -4.02 18.37 20.35
C ILE A 155 -3.98 17.24 19.33
N LEU A 156 -5.05 16.45 19.19
CA LEU A 156 -5.14 15.40 18.19
C LEU A 156 -5.10 15.95 16.76
N GLN A 157 -5.78 17.08 16.52
CA GLN A 157 -5.76 17.76 15.24
C GLN A 157 -4.33 18.20 14.86
N SER A 158 -3.57 18.71 15.84
CA SER A 158 -2.16 19.11 15.65
C SER A 158 -1.21 17.94 15.35
N LEU A 159 -1.51 16.72 15.85
CA LEU A 159 -0.73 15.51 15.61
C LEU A 159 -1.06 14.85 14.26
N VAL A 160 -2.26 15.09 13.73
CA VAL A 160 -2.76 14.51 12.48
C VAL A 160 -2.48 15.40 11.28
N SER A 161 -2.54 16.73 11.43
CA SER A 161 -2.13 17.67 10.39
C SER A 161 -0.65 17.49 10.09
N LEU A 162 -0.34 16.87 8.96
CA LEU A 162 1.00 16.82 8.42
C LEU A 162 1.48 18.27 8.24
N LYS A 163 2.61 18.62 8.84
CA LYS A 163 3.33 19.83 8.46
C LYS A 163 3.79 19.66 7.01
N ASP A 164 3.02 20.19 6.07
CA ASP A 164 3.49 20.47 4.72
C ASP A 164 4.48 21.64 4.83
N GLU A 165 5.69 21.34 5.27
CA GLU A 165 6.83 22.23 5.05
C GLU A 165 7.26 22.00 3.61
N SER A 166 6.71 22.82 2.70
CA SER A 166 7.17 22.94 1.32
C SER A 166 8.66 23.29 1.35
N LYS A 167 9.50 22.39 0.83
CA LYS A 167 10.94 22.62 0.64
C LYS A 167 11.25 22.83 -0.84
#